data_AF-A0A7I8DH96-F1
#
_entry.id   AF-A0A7I8DH96-F1
#
_cell.length_a   1.000
_cell.length_b   1.000
_cell.length_c   1.000
_cell.angle_alpha   90.00
_cell.angle_beta   90.00
_cell.angle_gamma   90.00
#
_symmetry.space_group_name_H-M   'P 1'
#
loop_
_entity.id
_entity.type
_entity.pdbx_description
1 polymer ?
#
loop_
_entity_poly.entity_id
_entity_poly.type
_entity_poly.pdbx_seq_one_letter_code
_entity_poly.pdbx_strand_id
1 'polypeptide(L)'
;MAGEPFLIALGYGGELSDMAGFEWEFRCKLGLRNAADEAERESFIRDFVANTSPSEPIVLLLDSYDPIMFRAFMEHGKQAIAKYSGLYVFVVAEDESQLPSTQYFLNIEQDPPGETLFPHQMMLDAEGVPDSVLLFIQDRLNVQFYRRDDELMMEFRIEELPVL
;
A
#
# COMPACT_ATOMS: atom_id res chain seq x y z
N MET A 1 23.93 13.06 -1.73
CA MET A 1 23.27 12.04 -0.90
C MET A 1 22.75 11.01 -1.88
N ALA A 2 23.18 9.75 -1.78
CA ALA A 2 22.58 8.70 -2.59
C ALA A 2 21.10 8.63 -2.20
N GLY A 3 20.20 8.81 -3.17
CA GLY A 3 18.76 8.71 -2.92
C GLY A 3 18.41 7.31 -2.38
N GLU A 4 17.30 7.23 -1.66
CA GLU A 4 16.74 5.94 -1.29
C GLU A 4 16.47 5.11 -2.57
N PRO A 5 16.68 3.78 -2.52
CA PRO A 5 16.57 2.94 -3.72
C PRO A 5 15.14 2.85 -4.25
N PHE A 6 14.12 3.11 -3.42
CA PHE A 6 12.72 3.04 -3.81
C PHE A 6 11.90 4.22 -3.25
N LEU A 7 10.95 4.71 -4.05
CA LEU A 7 9.84 5.53 -3.58
C LEU A 7 8.68 4.61 -3.17
N ILE A 8 7.93 4.97 -2.12
CA ILE A 8 6.74 4.22 -1.69
C ILE A 8 5.51 5.11 -1.82
N ALA A 9 4.42 4.57 -2.36
CA ALA A 9 3.11 5.20 -2.35
C ALA A 9 1.99 4.24 -1.95
N LEU A 10 0.89 4.84 -1.52
CA LEU A 10 -0.32 4.19 -1.03
C LEU A 10 -1.44 4.47 -2.02
N GLY A 11 -2.13 3.44 -2.49
CA GLY A 11 -3.13 3.61 -3.53
C GLY A 11 -4.39 2.79 -3.30
N TYR A 12 -5.52 3.30 -3.81
CA TYR A 12 -6.76 2.56 -3.88
C TYR A 12 -7.51 2.83 -5.18
N GLY A 13 -8.31 1.88 -5.66
CA GLY A 13 -9.05 1.96 -6.91
C GLY A 13 -10.29 1.05 -6.94
N GLY A 14 -11.14 1.25 -7.94
CA GLY A 14 -12.38 0.48 -8.14
C GLY A 14 -12.17 -0.93 -8.69
N GLU A 15 -13.19 -1.47 -9.40
CA GLU A 15 -13.22 -2.87 -9.81
C GLU A 15 -12.04 -3.24 -10.74
N LEU A 16 -11.45 -4.42 -10.52
CA LEU A 16 -10.29 -4.93 -11.26
C LEU A 16 -10.49 -4.93 -12.80
N SER A 17 -11.73 -5.08 -13.28
CA SER A 17 -12.08 -5.00 -14.71
C SER A 17 -11.89 -3.60 -15.30
N ASP A 18 -12.00 -2.56 -14.49
CA ASP A 18 -11.75 -1.16 -14.89
C ASP A 18 -10.24 -0.83 -14.84
N MET A 19 -9.44 -1.68 -14.17
CA MET A 19 -7.99 -1.48 -13.98
C MET A 19 -7.12 -2.07 -15.10
N ALA A 20 -7.66 -2.77 -16.11
CA ALA A 20 -6.85 -3.35 -17.19
C ALA A 20 -6.09 -2.32 -18.06
N GLY A 21 -6.42 -1.02 -17.94
CA GLY A 21 -5.66 0.09 -18.53
C GLY A 21 -4.57 0.70 -17.62
N PHE A 22 -4.52 0.31 -16.35
CA PHE A 22 -3.73 0.94 -15.29
C PHE A 22 -2.21 0.79 -15.47
N GLU A 23 -1.72 -0.40 -15.85
CA GLU A 23 -0.28 -0.65 -16.10
C GLU A 23 0.30 0.22 -17.22
N TRP A 24 -0.54 0.70 -18.15
CA TRP A 24 -0.06 1.38 -19.36
C TRP A 24 0.06 2.90 -19.25
N GLU A 25 -0.76 3.55 -18.40
CA GLU A 25 -0.80 5.01 -18.25
C GLU A 25 0.07 5.55 -17.09
N PHE A 26 0.50 4.68 -16.17
CA PHE A 26 1.29 5.05 -14.98
C PHE A 26 2.79 5.23 -15.26
N ARG A 27 3.13 6.01 -16.30
CA ARG A 27 4.52 6.19 -16.76
C ARG A 27 5.26 7.28 -15.94
N CYS A 28 5.74 6.87 -14.77
CA CYS A 28 6.79 7.46 -13.92
C CYS A 28 6.44 8.65 -12.98
N LYS A 29 7.01 8.53 -11.75
CA LYS A 29 6.87 9.32 -10.51
C LYS A 29 5.47 9.35 -9.92
N LEU A 30 4.98 8.21 -9.41
CA LEU A 30 3.77 8.08 -8.57
C LEU A 30 2.78 9.24 -8.70
N GLY A 31 2.13 9.31 -9.87
CA GLY A 31 1.33 10.46 -10.25
C GLY A 31 0.19 10.67 -9.27
N LEU A 32 0.21 11.79 -8.53
CA LEU A 32 -0.94 12.46 -7.94
C LEU A 32 -0.56 13.72 -7.15
N ARG A 33 -1.62 14.41 -6.70
CA ARG A 33 -1.71 15.65 -5.90
C ARG A 33 -0.47 15.99 -5.06
N ASN A 34 -0.19 17.28 -4.98
CA ASN A 34 1.05 17.85 -4.43
C ASN A 34 1.25 17.43 -2.96
N ALA A 35 2.17 16.48 -2.73
CA ALA A 35 2.45 15.87 -1.43
C ALA A 35 2.82 16.87 -0.30
N ALA A 36 3.25 18.09 -0.65
CA ALA A 36 3.54 19.16 0.31
C ALA A 36 2.28 19.81 0.93
N ASP A 37 1.08 19.50 0.43
CA ASP A 37 -0.17 20.06 0.93
C ASP A 37 -0.83 19.11 1.96
N GLU A 38 -0.75 19.50 3.23
CA GLU A 38 -1.39 18.79 4.35
C GLU A 38 -2.90 18.59 4.12
N ALA A 39 -3.57 19.54 3.48
CA ALA A 39 -4.99 19.45 3.18
C ALA A 39 -5.29 18.40 2.08
N GLU A 40 -4.37 18.19 1.13
CA GLU A 40 -4.52 17.15 0.12
C GLU A 40 -4.31 15.75 0.71
N ARG A 41 -3.40 15.59 1.68
CA ARG A 41 -3.21 14.33 2.43
C ARG A 41 -4.42 14.00 3.29
N GLU A 42 -4.93 14.99 4.02
CA GLU A 42 -6.18 14.83 4.77
C GLU A 42 -7.36 14.54 3.86
N SER A 43 -7.42 15.16 2.66
CA SER A 43 -8.43 14.82 1.67
C SER A 43 -8.28 13.40 1.18
N PHE A 44 -7.07 12.92 0.90
CA PHE A 44 -6.84 11.53 0.47
C PHE A 44 -7.37 10.53 1.50
N ILE A 45 -7.00 10.69 2.78
CA ILE A 45 -7.47 9.80 3.85
C ILE A 45 -8.99 9.91 4.02
N ARG A 46 -9.54 11.13 3.97
CA ARG A 46 -10.98 11.36 4.05
C ARG A 46 -11.72 10.74 2.87
N ASP A 47 -11.22 10.93 1.64
CA ASP A 47 -11.80 10.42 0.40
C ASP A 47 -11.73 8.89 0.37
N PHE A 48 -10.64 8.31 0.89
CA PHE A 48 -10.50 6.87 1.08
C PHE A 48 -11.51 6.32 2.09
N VAL A 49 -11.72 7.01 3.21
CA VAL A 49 -12.73 6.62 4.22
C VAL A 49 -14.16 6.84 3.72
N ALA A 50 -14.38 7.84 2.86
CA ALA A 50 -15.72 8.29 2.45
C ALA A 50 -16.23 7.67 1.15
N ASN A 51 -15.35 7.30 0.20
CA ASN A 51 -15.78 6.91 -1.14
C ASN A 51 -15.75 5.41 -1.40
N THR A 52 -16.91 4.92 -1.84
CA THR A 52 -17.07 3.77 -2.73
C THR A 52 -16.38 4.02 -4.08
N SER A 53 -15.40 3.17 -4.41
CA SER A 53 -14.94 2.82 -5.77
C SER A 53 -14.80 4.00 -6.76
N PRO A 54 -13.73 4.82 -6.66
CA PRO A 54 -13.42 5.72 -7.77
C PRO A 54 -13.12 4.86 -9.01
N SER A 55 -13.69 5.25 -10.16
CA SER A 55 -13.42 4.61 -11.46
C SER A 55 -11.95 4.74 -11.89
N GLU A 56 -11.22 5.70 -11.30
CA GLU A 56 -9.79 5.92 -11.49
C GLU A 56 -9.05 5.73 -10.16
N PRO A 57 -7.89 5.05 -10.15
CA PRO A 57 -7.12 4.83 -8.95
C PRO A 57 -6.51 6.12 -8.40
N ILE A 58 -6.52 6.25 -7.08
CA ILE A 58 -5.93 7.36 -6.34
C ILE A 58 -4.75 6.83 -5.54
N VAL A 59 -3.59 7.40 -5.78
CA VAL A 59 -2.27 7.13 -5.20
C VAL A 59 -1.75 8.35 -4.43
N LEU A 60 -1.09 8.13 -3.29
CA LEU A 60 -0.45 9.15 -2.47
C LEU A 60 1.01 8.74 -2.23
N LEU A 61 1.95 9.61 -2.58
CA LEU A 61 3.36 9.42 -2.23
C LEU A 61 3.54 9.47 -0.71
N LEU A 62 4.20 8.46 -0.15
CA LEU A 62 4.49 8.38 1.27
C LEU A 62 5.83 9.07 1.57
N ASP A 63 5.75 10.37 1.82
CA ASP A 63 6.93 11.18 2.17
C ASP A 63 7.57 10.70 3.47
N SER A 64 8.91 10.60 3.46
CA SER A 64 9.74 10.18 4.61
C SER A 64 9.41 8.80 5.22
N TYR A 65 8.67 7.96 4.50
CA TYR A 65 8.26 6.62 4.96
C TYR A 65 7.56 6.66 6.33
N ASP A 66 6.59 7.56 6.52
CA ASP A 66 5.84 7.67 7.78
C ASP A 66 5.12 6.35 8.13
N PRO A 67 5.58 5.62 9.18
CA PRO A 67 5.01 4.33 9.53
C PRO A 67 3.62 4.44 10.15
N ILE A 68 3.26 5.59 10.74
CA ILE A 68 1.95 5.83 11.33
C ILE A 68 0.92 6.00 10.21
N MET A 69 1.23 6.82 9.21
CA MET A 69 0.38 7.00 8.03
C MET A 69 0.21 5.69 7.26
N PHE A 70 1.32 4.97 7.05
CA PHE A 70 1.28 3.66 6.42
C PHE A 70 0.35 2.69 7.15
N ARG A 71 0.51 2.59 8.48
CA ARG A 71 -0.34 1.73 9.31
C ARG A 71 -1.81 2.11 9.24
N ALA A 72 -2.13 3.39 9.40
CA ALA A 72 -3.50 3.86 9.35
C ALA A 72 -4.15 3.52 7.99
N PHE A 73 -3.44 3.76 6.90
CA PHE A 73 -3.90 3.43 5.55
C PHE A 73 -4.20 1.93 5.40
N MET A 74 -3.27 1.07 5.79
CA MET A 74 -3.39 -0.38 5.65
C MET A 74 -4.54 -0.93 6.51
N GLU A 75 -4.66 -0.49 7.78
CA GLU A 75 -5.74 -0.93 8.69
C GLU A 75 -7.13 -0.51 8.18
N HIS A 76 -7.24 0.72 7.65
CA HIS A 76 -8.46 1.18 7.01
C HIS A 76 -8.74 0.46 5.68
N GLY A 77 -7.70 0.14 4.91
CA GLY A 77 -7.80 -0.61 3.66
C GLY A 77 -8.38 -1.99 3.86
N LYS A 78 -7.86 -2.73 4.84
CA LYS A 78 -8.41 -4.02 5.25
C LYS A 78 -9.88 -3.93 5.64
N GLN A 79 -10.30 -2.89 6.36
CA GLN A 79 -11.70 -2.68 6.70
C GLN A 79 -12.56 -2.32 5.48
N ALA A 80 -11.99 -1.60 4.51
CA ALA A 80 -12.69 -1.15 3.32
C ALA A 80 -12.93 -2.30 2.32
N ILE A 81 -11.92 -3.14 2.06
CA ILE A 81 -12.06 -4.32 1.19
C ILE A 81 -13.06 -5.34 1.74
N ALA A 82 -13.21 -5.43 3.06
CA ALA A 82 -14.22 -6.29 3.70
C ALA A 82 -15.66 -5.78 3.46
N LYS A 83 -15.83 -4.47 3.26
CA LYS A 83 -17.14 -3.86 2.95
C LYS A 83 -17.41 -3.83 1.45
N TYR A 84 -16.37 -3.70 0.63
CA TYR A 84 -16.44 -3.54 -0.81
C TYR A 84 -15.44 -4.48 -1.47
N SER A 85 -15.90 -5.67 -1.86
CA SER A 85 -15.03 -6.71 -2.42
C SER A 85 -14.40 -6.37 -3.77
N GLY A 86 -14.94 -5.38 -4.48
CA GLY A 86 -14.35 -4.85 -5.71
C GLY A 86 -13.31 -3.75 -5.48
N LEU A 87 -13.07 -3.33 -4.23
CA LEU A 87 -12.08 -2.30 -3.92
C LEU A 87 -10.67 -2.90 -3.98
N TYR A 88 -9.81 -2.25 -4.73
CA TYR A 88 -8.39 -2.56 -4.76
C TYR A 88 -7.64 -1.59 -3.85
N VAL A 89 -6.85 -2.10 -2.92
CA VAL A 89 -6.00 -1.31 -2.03
C VAL A 89 -4.58 -1.84 -2.16
N PHE A 90 -3.62 -0.98 -2.44
CA PHE A 90 -2.27 -1.38 -2.80
C PHE A 90 -1.21 -0.44 -2.28
N VAL A 91 -0.01 -0.98 -2.14
CA VAL A 91 1.23 -0.25 -1.91
C VAL A 91 2.07 -0.43 -3.16
N VAL A 92 2.64 0.65 -3.67
CA VAL A 92 3.53 0.60 -4.82
C VAL A 92 4.91 1.09 -4.42
N ALA A 93 5.92 0.28 -4.73
CA ALA A 93 7.33 0.65 -4.63
C ALA A 93 7.88 0.93 -6.02
N GLU A 94 8.39 2.13 -6.27
CA GLU A 94 8.98 2.54 -7.56
C GLU A 94 10.50 2.60 -7.47
N ASP A 95 11.19 1.84 -8.31
CA ASP A 95 12.64 1.86 -8.52
C ASP A 95 12.97 2.85 -9.65
N GLU A 96 13.60 3.96 -9.29
CA GLU A 96 14.01 5.03 -10.22
C GLU A 96 15.43 4.83 -10.79
N SER A 97 16.10 3.71 -10.50
CA SER A 97 17.47 3.48 -10.97
C SER A 97 17.58 3.27 -12.49
N GLN A 98 16.46 3.03 -13.18
CA GLN A 98 16.39 2.74 -14.61
C GLN A 98 15.20 3.46 -15.27
N LEU A 99 15.27 3.68 -16.59
CA LEU A 99 14.17 4.23 -17.40
C LEU A 99 13.74 3.19 -18.45
N PRO A 100 12.45 2.77 -18.50
CA PRO A 100 11.36 3.19 -17.62
C PRO A 100 11.55 2.73 -16.16
N SER A 101 11.01 3.50 -15.19
CA SER A 101 10.99 3.09 -13.79
C SER A 101 10.31 1.73 -13.68
N THR A 102 10.77 0.90 -12.74
CA THR A 102 10.10 -0.36 -12.43
C THR A 102 9.20 -0.16 -11.21
N GLN A 103 7.97 -0.66 -11.27
CA GLN A 103 7.00 -0.57 -10.18
C GLN A 103 6.64 -1.96 -9.67
N TYR A 104 6.58 -2.09 -8.36
CA TYR A 104 6.25 -3.32 -7.66
C TYR A 104 5.00 -3.08 -6.80
N PHE A 105 3.96 -3.86 -7.01
CA PHE A 105 2.67 -3.70 -6.34
C PHE A 105 2.50 -4.76 -5.24
N LEU A 106 2.09 -4.31 -4.06
CA LEU A 106 1.66 -5.17 -2.96
C LEU A 106 0.19 -4.85 -2.68
N ASN A 107 -0.69 -5.78 -2.97
CA ASN A 107 -2.13 -5.58 -2.90
C ASN A 107 -2.67 -6.17 -1.61
N ILE A 108 -3.49 -5.42 -0.89
CA ILE A 108 -4.17 -5.95 0.30
C ILE A 108 -5.28 -6.87 -0.16
N GLU A 109 -5.21 -8.12 0.26
CA GLU A 109 -6.23 -9.11 0.00
C GLU A 109 -7.24 -9.19 1.15
N GLN A 110 -8.43 -9.67 0.82
CA GLN A 110 -9.43 -9.98 1.84
C GLN A 110 -8.94 -11.11 2.74
N ASP A 111 -9.37 -11.07 4.00
CA ASP A 111 -9.10 -12.18 4.91
C ASP A 111 -9.61 -13.51 4.30
N PRO A 112 -8.87 -14.62 4.50
CA PRO A 112 -9.29 -15.92 3.98
C PRO A 112 -10.70 -16.31 4.42
N PRO A 113 -11.46 -17.03 3.57
CA PRO A 113 -12.81 -17.47 3.90
C PRO A 113 -12.84 -18.26 5.22
N GLY A 114 -13.63 -17.80 6.19
CA GLY A 114 -13.78 -18.46 7.48
C GLY A 114 -12.73 -18.08 8.53
N GLU A 115 -11.84 -17.14 8.21
CA GLU A 115 -10.88 -16.57 9.15
C GLU A 115 -11.10 -15.06 9.29
N THR A 116 -10.70 -14.50 10.43
CA THR A 116 -10.58 -13.05 10.59
C THR A 116 -9.21 -12.78 11.18
N LEU A 117 -8.32 -12.25 10.35
CA LEU A 117 -6.96 -11.91 10.75
C LEU A 117 -7.01 -10.74 11.74
N PHE A 118 -6.03 -10.65 12.64
CA PHE A 118 -5.95 -9.52 13.57
C PHE A 118 -5.84 -8.18 12.82
N PRO A 119 -6.24 -7.04 13.42
CA PRO A 119 -6.20 -5.74 12.73
C PRO A 119 -4.82 -5.36 12.19
N HIS A 120 -3.75 -5.76 12.88
CA HIS A 120 -2.36 -5.48 12.51
C HIS A 120 -1.76 -6.49 11.51
N GLN A 121 -2.53 -7.49 11.09
CA GLN A 121 -2.12 -8.55 10.18
C GLN A 121 -2.92 -8.49 8.88
N MET A 122 -2.24 -8.67 7.75
CA MET A 122 -2.82 -8.54 6.42
C MET A 122 -2.25 -9.62 5.50
N MET A 123 -3.11 -10.15 4.65
CA MET A 123 -2.71 -10.97 3.52
C MET A 123 -2.42 -10.04 2.35
N LEU A 124 -1.33 -10.31 1.63
CA LEU A 124 -0.91 -9.52 0.50
C LEU A 124 -0.70 -10.40 -0.72
N ASP A 125 -1.23 -9.96 -1.86
CA ASP A 125 -0.75 -10.40 -3.15
C ASP A 125 0.45 -9.54 -3.54
N ALA A 126 1.59 -10.20 -3.76
CA ALA A 126 2.86 -9.56 -4.11
C ALA A 126 3.54 -10.32 -5.25
N GLU A 127 2.76 -10.81 -6.22
CA GLU A 127 3.29 -11.44 -7.41
C GLU A 127 4.30 -10.51 -8.12
N GLY A 128 5.48 -11.04 -8.44
CA GLY A 128 6.53 -10.28 -9.13
C GLY A 128 7.32 -9.31 -8.24
N VAL A 129 7.05 -9.21 -6.93
CA VAL A 129 7.80 -8.34 -6.01
C VAL A 129 9.08 -9.02 -5.51
N PRO A 130 10.27 -8.45 -5.75
CA PRO A 130 11.54 -9.01 -5.26
C PRO A 130 11.71 -8.88 -3.75
N ASP A 131 12.42 -9.84 -3.13
CA ASP A 131 12.74 -9.82 -1.69
C ASP A 131 13.43 -8.52 -1.25
N SER A 132 14.25 -7.91 -2.10
CA SER A 132 14.92 -6.63 -1.80
C SER A 132 13.94 -5.49 -1.57
N VAL A 133 12.80 -5.49 -2.25
CA VAL A 133 11.74 -4.49 -2.09
C VAL A 133 10.99 -4.74 -0.79
N LEU A 134 10.67 -6.01 -0.49
CA LEU A 134 10.03 -6.39 0.78
C LEU A 134 10.92 -6.04 1.98
N LEU A 135 12.22 -6.32 1.90
CA LEU A 135 13.19 -5.97 2.95
C LEU A 135 13.30 -4.46 3.14
N PHE A 136 13.27 -3.69 2.05
CA PHE A 136 13.26 -2.23 2.12
C PHE A 136 12.00 -1.70 2.82
N ILE A 137 10.82 -2.16 2.42
CA ILE A 137 9.55 -1.77 3.05
C ILE A 137 9.56 -2.15 4.54
N GLN A 138 10.02 -3.35 4.87
CA GLN A 138 10.12 -3.84 6.24
C GLN A 138 11.02 -2.94 7.12
N ASP A 139 12.17 -2.51 6.60
CA ASP A 139 13.09 -1.63 7.31
C ASP A 139 12.51 -0.22 7.49
N ARG A 140 11.91 0.35 6.45
CA ARG A 140 11.43 1.74 6.45
C ARG A 140 10.10 1.94 7.18
N LEU A 141 9.19 0.98 7.09
CA LEU A 141 7.81 1.12 7.55
C LEU A 141 7.49 0.31 8.81
N ASN A 142 8.50 -0.25 9.47
CA ASN A 142 8.39 -0.99 10.73
C ASN A 142 7.37 -2.13 10.67
N VAL A 143 7.38 -2.88 9.57
CA VAL A 143 6.54 -4.06 9.36
C VAL A 143 7.35 -5.35 9.38
N GLN A 144 6.68 -6.49 9.30
CA GLN A 144 7.28 -7.79 9.13
C GLN A 144 6.56 -8.54 8.02
N PHE A 145 7.32 -9.06 7.06
CA PHE A 145 6.79 -9.98 6.04
C PHE A 145 7.10 -11.43 6.41
N TYR A 146 6.16 -12.32 6.19
CA TYR A 146 6.33 -13.76 6.37
C TYR A 146 5.39 -14.55 5.45
N ARG A 147 5.63 -15.85 5.28
CA ARG A 147 4.77 -16.73 4.48
C ARG A 147 3.91 -17.61 5.38
N ARG A 148 2.63 -17.79 5.02
CA ARG A 148 1.69 -18.72 5.67
C ARG A 148 0.89 -19.44 4.58
N ASP A 149 1.08 -20.75 4.46
CA ASP A 149 0.39 -21.58 3.45
C ASP A 149 0.51 -21.00 2.02
N ASP A 150 1.75 -20.65 1.65
CA ASP A 150 2.14 -19.98 0.39
C ASP A 150 1.70 -18.51 0.23
N GLU A 151 0.79 -18.01 1.06
CA GLU A 151 0.38 -16.61 1.08
C GLU A 151 1.43 -15.70 1.71
N LEU A 152 1.64 -14.51 1.14
CA LEU A 152 2.47 -13.48 1.77
C LEU A 152 1.64 -12.73 2.80
N MET A 153 2.15 -12.71 4.02
CA MET A 153 1.56 -12.00 5.14
C MET A 153 2.42 -10.80 5.49
N MET A 154 1.75 -9.70 5.88
CA MET A 154 2.37 -8.53 6.47
C MET A 154 1.79 -8.30 7.86
N GLU A 155 2.66 -7.95 8.80
CA GLU A 155 2.30 -7.61 10.16
C GLU A 155 2.97 -6.31 10.60
N PHE A 156 2.23 -5.40 11.24
CA PHE A 156 2.83 -4.26 11.91
C PHE A 156 3.56 -4.72 13.15
N ARG A 157 4.83 -4.32 13.30
CA ARG A 157 5.55 -4.56 14.55
C ARG A 157 4.84 -3.77 15.64
N ILE A 158 4.26 -4.49 16.59
CA ILE A 158 3.72 -3.88 17.80
C ILE A 158 4.95 -3.32 18.52
N GLU A 159 5.13 -2.00 18.50
CA GLU A 159 6.05 -1.37 19.44
C GLU A 159 5.62 -1.83 20.83
N GLU A 160 6.50 -2.53 21.54
CA GLU A 160 6.27 -2.87 22.94
C GLU A 160 5.86 -1.57 23.63
N LEU A 161 4.61 -1.52 24.13
CA LEU A 161 4.13 -0.41 24.94
C LEU A 161 5.23 -0.10 25.96
N PRO A 162 5.70 1.16 26.09
CA PRO A 162 6.66 1.47 27.13
C PRO A 162 6.01 1.05 28.45
N VAL A 163 6.63 0.07 29.11
CA VAL A 163 6.24 -0.34 30.46
C VAL A 163 6.56 0.84 31.37
N LEU A 164 5.58 1.72 31.60
CA LEU A 164 5.59 2.71 32.67
C LEU A 164 4.20 2.81 33.30
#